data_AF-A0AAE6YBN9-F1
#
_entry.id   AF-A0AAE6YBN9-F1
#
_cell.length_a   1.000
_cell.length_b   1.000
_cell.length_c   1.000
_cell.angle_alpha   90.00
_cell.angle_beta   90.00
_cell.angle_gamma   90.00
#
_symmetry.space_group_name_H-M   'P 1'
#
loop_
_entity.id
_entity.type
_entity.pdbx_description
1 polymer ?
#
loop_
_entity_poly.entity_id
_entity_poly.type
_entity_poly.pdbx_seq_one_letter_code
_entity_poly.pdbx_strand_id
1 'polypeptide(L)'
;MAAVEGRAEGGTARGRGGFRGADHGRAGFRGTARGRGGFRWSRWVRLLLAGLVTAAVVVPLTAAVRPRIPAPAPASLGPLTAGTLEEAYTANRANAALAARMAEAHGDRHRAASDRTLASPSRKLLAFDGRGAGRAVEVFGDLAHADRTAVLVPGSDTSLDTYERFHRAAAAMHRQLAREAPPGTRTAVVAWLGYTTPGTVSTTAITPDRAAEAAPALRAFVRELRSVSGPKAQVTLLCHSYGTVVCGRAAPRLEVSDIVLLGSPGTGVDSAADLRTDARIWAAIGGGDWVENVPHVSAGLFGTTVGFGTDPVSPSFGARVFAAGPGGHSDYFAPGSVCLANLARIVLGETAEVTGA
;
A
#
# COMPACT_ATOMS: atom_id res chain seq x y z
N MET A 1 -44.58 -65.91 -19.37
CA MET A 1 -44.36 -67.33 -19.02
C MET A 1 -43.92 -67.33 -17.56
N ALA A 2 -44.80 -67.60 -16.58
CA ALA A 2 -45.23 -68.94 -16.14
C ALA A 2 -44.00 -69.84 -15.88
N ALA A 3 -43.78 -70.50 -14.73
CA ALA A 3 -44.60 -70.85 -13.57
C ALA A 3 -43.58 -71.30 -12.46
N VAL A 4 -43.90 -71.22 -11.14
CA VAL A 4 -44.32 -72.36 -10.26
C VAL A 4 -43.19 -73.39 -10.05
N GLU A 5 -42.68 -73.70 -8.85
CA GLU A 5 -43.22 -74.54 -7.73
C GLU A 5 -42.00 -74.68 -6.75
N GLY A 6 -42.04 -74.95 -5.43
CA GLY A 6 -43.05 -75.52 -4.55
C GLY A 6 -42.39 -76.63 -3.68
N ARG A 7 -42.49 -76.50 -2.34
CA ARG A 7 -42.43 -77.55 -1.29
C ARG A 7 -41.08 -78.26 -1.02
N ALA A 8 -40.79 -78.84 0.15
CA ALA A 8 -41.37 -78.90 1.50
C ALA A 8 -40.39 -79.68 2.42
N GLU A 9 -40.51 -79.47 3.75
CA GLU A 9 -40.48 -80.42 4.89
C GLU A 9 -39.54 -81.65 4.84
N GLY A 10 -38.85 -82.09 5.90
CA GLY A 10 -39.05 -82.00 7.34
C GLY A 10 -38.42 -83.26 7.95
N GLY A 11 -37.79 -83.17 9.12
CA GLY A 11 -37.08 -84.30 9.73
C GLY A 11 -36.66 -84.05 11.18
N THR A 12 -37.19 -84.87 12.08
CA THR A 12 -37.33 -84.72 13.54
C THR A 12 -36.20 -85.31 14.42
N ALA A 13 -36.27 -84.95 15.71
CA ALA A 13 -35.87 -85.70 16.94
C ALA A 13 -34.42 -85.52 17.44
N ARG A 14 -34.13 -84.92 18.61
CA ARG A 14 -34.45 -85.16 20.06
C ARG A 14 -33.41 -86.05 20.79
N GLY A 15 -32.87 -85.51 21.91
CA GLY A 15 -32.29 -86.26 23.05
C GLY A 15 -30.99 -85.63 23.60
N ARG A 16 -31.04 -84.71 24.59
CA ARG A 16 -30.74 -84.88 26.04
C ARG A 16 -29.34 -85.49 26.33
N GLY A 17 -28.44 -84.94 27.15
CA GLY A 17 -28.45 -83.82 28.09
C GLY A 17 -27.14 -83.81 28.91
N GLY A 18 -27.00 -82.85 29.84
CA GLY A 18 -25.97 -82.82 30.91
C GLY A 18 -24.96 -81.68 30.79
N PHE A 19 -25.21 -80.51 31.39
CA PHE A 19 -24.87 -80.05 32.76
C PHE A 19 -23.47 -79.41 32.92
N ARG A 20 -23.52 -78.12 33.32
CA ARG A 20 -22.57 -77.29 34.11
C ARG A 20 -21.32 -76.67 33.47
N GLY A 21 -21.17 -75.37 33.76
CA GLY A 21 -19.95 -74.56 33.61
C GLY A 21 -20.17 -73.37 32.67
N ALA A 22 -21.00 -72.39 33.04
CA ALA A 22 -20.52 -71.10 33.58
C ALA A 22 -19.53 -70.38 32.65
N ASP A 23 -20.04 -69.53 31.75
CA ASP A 23 -19.51 -68.18 31.62
C ASP A 23 -20.56 -67.19 31.08
N HIS A 24 -20.53 -65.98 31.62
CA HIS A 24 -21.60 -65.00 31.56
C HIS A 24 -21.71 -64.29 30.20
N GLY A 25 -22.87 -64.47 29.56
CA GLY A 25 -23.77 -63.42 29.06
C GLY A 25 -23.18 -62.14 28.45
N ARG A 26 -23.17 -62.08 27.12
CA ARG A 26 -23.48 -60.86 26.35
C ARG A 26 -24.95 -60.48 26.55
N ALA A 27 -25.22 -59.27 27.03
CA ALA A 27 -26.40 -58.47 26.72
C ALA A 27 -25.99 -57.00 26.97
N GLY A 28 -26.04 -56.07 26.02
CA GLY A 28 -27.22 -55.76 25.23
C GLY A 28 -27.99 -54.64 25.92
N PHE A 29 -27.45 -53.41 25.95
CA PHE A 29 -28.24 -52.22 26.26
C PHE A 29 -28.17 -51.24 25.10
N ARG A 30 -29.35 -50.95 24.55
CA ARG A 30 -29.60 -49.96 23.50
C ARG A 30 -29.21 -48.58 24.01
N GLY A 31 -28.20 -47.97 23.41
CA GLY A 31 -27.88 -46.56 23.54
C GLY A 31 -27.89 -45.92 22.15
N THR A 32 -28.94 -45.19 21.84
CA THR A 32 -29.00 -44.28 20.68
C THR A 32 -27.99 -43.16 20.88
N ALA A 33 -26.78 -43.31 20.36
CA ALA A 33 -25.77 -42.27 20.33
C ALA A 33 -25.58 -41.81 18.88
N ARG A 34 -26.02 -40.57 18.61
CA ARG A 34 -25.70 -39.78 17.41
C ARG A 34 -24.19 -39.90 17.13
N GLY A 35 -23.83 -40.52 16.02
CA GLY A 35 -22.47 -40.52 15.52
C GLY A 35 -22.03 -39.09 15.21
N ARG A 36 -21.12 -38.55 16.03
CA ARG A 36 -20.30 -37.40 15.64
C ARG A 36 -19.44 -37.85 14.46
N GLY A 37 -19.82 -37.42 13.26
CA GLY A 37 -19.03 -37.60 12.04
C GLY A 37 -17.71 -36.86 12.16
N GLY A 38 -16.69 -37.52 12.69
CA GLY A 38 -15.31 -37.06 12.58
C GLY A 38 -14.92 -37.14 11.10
N PHE A 39 -14.80 -35.98 10.44
CA PHE A 39 -14.36 -35.90 9.07
C PHE A 39 -12.93 -36.46 8.98
N ARG A 40 -12.78 -37.69 8.50
CA ARG A 40 -11.46 -38.32 8.30
C ARG A 40 -10.84 -37.70 7.06
N TRP A 41 -10.06 -36.63 7.25
CA TRP A 41 -9.24 -36.05 6.19
C TRP A 41 -8.29 -37.13 5.66
N SER A 42 -8.33 -37.35 4.34
CA SER A 42 -7.48 -38.34 3.68
C SER A 42 -6.01 -37.99 3.93
N ARG A 43 -5.14 -39.01 3.93
CA ARG A 43 -3.69 -38.84 4.18
C ARG A 43 -3.08 -37.80 3.23
N TRP A 44 -3.64 -37.67 2.03
CA TRP A 44 -3.28 -36.67 1.03
C TRP A 44 -3.64 -35.24 1.43
N VAL A 45 -4.80 -35.02 2.07
CA VAL A 45 -5.17 -33.66 2.53
C VAL A 45 -4.31 -33.21 3.72
N ARG A 46 -3.87 -34.15 4.58
CA ARG A 46 -2.93 -33.83 5.66
C ARG A 46 -1.52 -33.54 5.14
N LEU A 47 -1.08 -34.24 4.09
CA LEU A 47 0.20 -33.98 3.43
C LEU A 47 0.18 -32.65 2.66
N LEU A 48 -0.94 -32.31 2.02
CA LEU A 48 -1.15 -31.00 1.39
C LEU A 48 -1.15 -29.87 2.43
N LEU A 49 -1.85 -30.03 3.55
CA LEU A 49 -1.82 -29.06 4.66
C LEU A 49 -0.44 -28.94 5.30
N ALA A 50 0.27 -30.05 5.52
CA ALA A 50 1.63 -30.02 6.06
C ALA A 50 2.61 -29.37 5.07
N GLY A 51 2.46 -29.60 3.77
CA GLY A 51 3.21 -28.90 2.73
C GLY A 51 2.91 -27.40 2.71
N LEU A 52 1.64 -27.01 2.88
CA LEU A 52 1.21 -25.61 2.97
C LEU A 52 1.72 -24.91 4.24
N VAL A 53 1.73 -25.59 5.39
CA VAL A 53 2.29 -25.06 6.64
C VAL A 53 3.81 -24.97 6.56
N THR A 54 4.48 -25.94 5.94
CA THR A 54 5.94 -25.90 5.76
C THR A 54 6.32 -24.81 4.75
N ALA A 55 5.55 -24.59 3.68
CA ALA A 55 5.72 -23.44 2.79
C ALA A 55 5.42 -22.11 3.50
N ALA A 56 4.38 -22.04 4.33
CA ALA A 56 4.02 -20.85 5.09
C ALA A 56 5.00 -20.50 6.22
N VAL A 57 5.83 -21.44 6.68
CA VAL A 57 6.86 -21.21 7.72
C VAL A 57 8.26 -21.09 7.11
N VAL A 58 8.57 -21.80 6.03
CA VAL A 58 9.92 -21.79 5.41
C VAL A 58 10.07 -20.66 4.39
N VAL A 59 9.01 -20.23 3.70
CA VAL A 59 9.08 -19.14 2.71
C VAL A 59 9.28 -17.75 3.35
N PRO A 60 8.73 -17.41 4.54
CA PRO A 60 9.06 -16.14 5.20
C PRO A 60 10.51 -16.07 5.69
N LEU A 61 11.16 -17.21 5.94
CA LEU A 61 12.56 -17.26 6.39
C LEU A 61 13.56 -17.05 5.24
N THR A 62 13.11 -17.19 3.98
CA THR A 62 13.91 -16.92 2.77
C THR A 62 13.61 -15.57 2.13
N ALA A 63 12.82 -14.69 2.78
CA ALA A 63 12.83 -13.27 2.49
C ALA A 63 14.22 -12.73 2.88
N ALA A 64 15.13 -12.86 1.92
CA ALA A 64 16.55 -12.67 2.03
C ALA A 64 16.92 -11.55 3.01
N VAL A 65 17.70 -11.92 4.03
CA VAL A 65 18.60 -11.02 4.72
C VAL A 65 19.56 -10.48 3.65
N ARG A 66 19.11 -9.47 2.90
CA ARG A 66 20.02 -8.69 2.06
C ARG A 66 20.99 -8.04 3.05
N PRO A 67 22.31 -8.19 2.87
CA PRO A 67 23.24 -7.40 3.65
C PRO A 67 22.81 -5.94 3.55
N ARG A 68 22.66 -5.27 4.71
CA ARG A 68 22.26 -3.86 4.73
C ARG A 68 23.30 -3.09 3.94
N ILE A 69 22.89 -2.52 2.81
CA ILE A 69 23.77 -1.68 2.00
C ILE A 69 24.31 -0.57 2.92
N PRO A 70 25.64 -0.47 3.09
CA PRO A 70 26.21 0.54 3.94
C PRO A 70 25.85 1.94 3.42
N ALA A 71 25.36 2.79 4.31
CA ALA A 71 25.07 4.18 4.02
C ALA A 71 25.45 5.03 5.24
N PRO A 72 25.83 6.30 5.05
CA PRO A 72 26.11 7.20 6.17
C PRO A 72 24.83 7.47 6.97
N ALA A 73 25.00 7.98 8.19
CA ALA A 73 23.87 8.59 8.89
C ALA A 73 23.34 9.78 8.07
N PRO A 74 22.03 10.08 8.10
CA PRO A 74 21.46 11.25 7.44
C PRO A 74 22.15 12.54 7.87
N ALA A 75 22.13 13.55 6.99
CA ALA A 75 22.66 14.86 7.32
C ALA A 75 21.94 15.44 8.55
N SER A 76 22.71 15.97 9.50
CA SER A 76 22.17 16.68 10.65
C SER A 76 21.89 18.12 10.24
N LEU A 77 20.62 18.46 10.10
CA LEU A 77 20.16 19.78 9.66
C LEU A 77 19.47 20.52 10.81
N GLY A 78 19.61 21.84 10.83
CA GLY A 78 18.75 22.70 11.63
C GLY A 78 17.30 22.72 11.09
N PRO A 79 16.41 23.52 11.71
CA PRO A 79 15.04 23.68 11.22
C PRO A 79 14.99 24.12 9.75
N LEU A 80 14.08 23.53 8.98
CA LEU A 80 13.81 23.93 7.60
C LEU A 80 13.06 25.27 7.58
N THR A 81 13.67 26.24 6.91
CA THR A 81 13.14 27.58 6.64
C THR A 81 13.48 27.95 5.21
N ALA A 82 12.85 28.99 4.65
CA ALA A 82 13.23 29.51 3.34
C ALA A 82 14.73 29.82 3.22
N GLY A 83 15.36 30.32 4.30
CA GLY A 83 16.78 30.67 4.33
C GLY A 83 17.75 29.48 4.46
N THR A 84 17.27 28.30 4.87
CA THR A 84 18.09 27.10 5.08
C THR A 84 17.92 26.04 4.00
N LEU A 85 17.10 26.29 2.97
CA LEU A 85 16.84 25.33 1.89
C LEU A 85 18.10 24.93 1.12
N GLU A 86 18.95 25.90 0.74
CA GLU A 86 20.16 25.59 -0.02
C GLU A 86 21.19 24.80 0.79
N GLU A 87 21.25 25.03 2.10
CA GLU A 87 22.04 24.21 3.03
C GLU A 87 21.52 22.77 3.05
N ALA A 88 20.20 22.59 3.23
CA ALA A 88 19.57 21.27 3.22
C ALA A 88 19.80 20.53 1.89
N TYR A 89 19.60 21.21 0.75
CA TYR A 89 19.85 20.62 -0.57
C TYR A 89 21.30 20.19 -0.74
N THR A 90 22.25 21.02 -0.31
CA THR A 90 23.68 20.73 -0.42
C THR A 90 24.09 19.57 0.48
N ALA A 91 23.67 19.58 1.74
CA ALA A 91 24.01 18.54 2.71
C ALA A 91 23.44 17.18 2.30
N ASN A 92 22.18 17.13 1.85
CA ASN A 92 21.55 15.87 1.42
C ASN A 92 22.17 15.33 0.13
N ARG A 93 22.53 16.19 -0.85
CA ARG A 93 23.30 15.74 -2.04
C ARG A 93 24.67 15.19 -1.65
N ALA A 94 25.38 15.84 -0.72
CA ALA A 94 26.66 15.34 -0.24
C ALA A 94 26.51 13.99 0.49
N ASN A 95 25.43 13.83 1.27
CA ASN A 95 25.10 12.57 1.92
C ASN A 95 24.80 11.45 0.90
N ALA A 96 24.02 11.75 -0.14
CA ALA A 96 23.78 10.84 -1.27
C ALA A 96 25.07 10.47 -2.02
N ALA A 97 25.97 11.42 -2.23
CA ALA A 97 27.26 11.14 -2.87
C ALA A 97 28.13 10.19 -2.01
N LEU A 98 28.09 10.32 -0.69
CA LEU A 98 28.78 9.42 0.22
C LEU A 98 28.13 8.03 0.24
N ALA A 99 26.79 7.95 0.28
CA ALA A 99 26.05 6.69 0.16
C ALA A 99 26.40 5.96 -1.14
N ALA A 100 26.47 6.68 -2.27
CA ALA A 100 26.86 6.12 -3.56
C ALA A 100 28.26 5.48 -3.52
N ARG A 101 29.24 6.13 -2.87
CA ARG A 101 30.60 5.58 -2.71
C ARG A 101 30.62 4.34 -1.81
N MET A 102 29.85 4.36 -0.73
CA MET A 102 29.75 3.23 0.20
C MET A 102 29.07 2.02 -0.45
N ALA A 103 28.00 2.24 -1.22
CA ALA A 103 27.34 1.20 -2.00
C ALA A 103 28.26 0.60 -3.07
N GLU A 104 29.01 1.44 -3.79
CA GLU A 104 29.99 0.98 -4.79
C GLU A 104 31.11 0.14 -4.15
N ALA A 105 31.67 0.59 -3.02
CA ALA A 105 32.69 -0.15 -2.28
C ALA A 105 32.15 -1.47 -1.71
N HIS A 106 30.85 -1.54 -1.42
CA HIS A 106 30.15 -2.76 -1.02
C HIS A 106 29.81 -3.69 -2.20
N GLY A 107 29.97 -3.22 -3.45
CA GLY A 107 29.66 -3.98 -4.66
C GLY A 107 28.21 -3.84 -5.16
N ASP A 108 27.38 -3.02 -4.52
CA ASP A 108 26.01 -2.73 -4.99
C ASP A 108 26.01 -1.58 -6.00
N ARG A 109 26.35 -1.92 -7.26
CA ARG A 109 26.43 -0.95 -8.36
C ARG A 109 25.09 -0.32 -8.70
N HIS A 110 23.99 -1.05 -8.50
CA HIS A 110 22.65 -0.54 -8.78
C HIS A 110 22.30 0.57 -7.79
N ARG A 111 22.43 0.30 -6.49
CA ARG A 111 22.21 1.32 -5.46
C ARG A 111 23.18 2.49 -5.63
N ALA A 112 24.46 2.23 -5.91
CA ALA A 112 25.44 3.27 -6.16
C ALA A 112 25.02 4.21 -7.30
N ALA A 113 24.45 3.68 -8.39
CA ALA A 113 23.94 4.49 -9.49
C ALA A 113 22.72 5.33 -9.12
N SER A 114 21.75 4.75 -8.37
CA SER A 114 20.59 5.48 -7.85
C SER A 114 21.00 6.63 -6.94
N ASP A 115 21.87 6.37 -5.96
CA ASP A 115 22.34 7.38 -5.01
C ASP A 115 23.16 8.47 -5.71
N ARG A 116 23.98 8.10 -6.71
CA ARG A 116 24.75 9.06 -7.53
C ARG A 116 23.84 9.97 -8.36
N THR A 117 22.71 9.45 -8.81
CA THR A 117 21.70 10.25 -9.52
C THR A 117 21.06 11.28 -8.59
N LEU A 118 20.70 10.87 -7.36
CA LEU A 118 20.18 11.76 -6.33
C LEU A 118 21.22 12.80 -5.86
N ALA A 119 22.50 12.46 -5.90
CA ALA A 119 23.59 13.38 -5.60
C ALA A 119 23.86 14.44 -6.68
N SER A 120 23.21 14.36 -7.85
CA SER A 120 23.42 15.30 -8.95
C SER A 120 23.17 16.76 -8.49
N PRO A 121 24.01 17.74 -8.89
CA PRO A 121 23.83 19.15 -8.54
C PRO A 121 22.46 19.73 -8.93
N SER A 122 21.81 19.13 -9.93
CA SER A 122 20.47 19.51 -10.39
C SER A 122 19.33 19.10 -9.45
N ARG A 123 19.59 18.21 -8.48
CA ARG A 123 18.60 17.69 -7.54
C ARG A 123 18.51 18.58 -6.31
N LYS A 124 17.28 18.88 -5.88
CA LYS A 124 17.01 19.63 -4.64
C LYS A 124 16.42 18.68 -3.61
N LEU A 125 17.22 18.24 -2.64
CA LEU A 125 16.82 17.23 -1.66
C LEU A 125 16.60 17.84 -0.28
N LEU A 126 15.37 17.84 0.23
CA LEU A 126 15.07 18.26 1.62
C LEU A 126 15.52 17.22 2.64
N ALA A 127 15.48 15.94 2.27
CA ALA A 127 15.94 14.84 3.09
C ALA A 127 16.49 13.71 2.22
N PHE A 128 17.50 13.02 2.74
CA PHE A 128 18.05 11.80 2.17
C PHE A 128 18.50 10.85 3.28
N ASP A 129 18.14 9.58 3.16
CA ASP A 129 18.65 8.49 4.00
C ASP A 129 18.88 7.27 3.12
N GLY A 130 20.15 6.93 2.87
CA GLY A 130 20.52 5.79 2.04
C GLY A 130 20.32 4.43 2.72
N ARG A 131 20.01 4.38 4.02
CA ARG A 131 19.96 3.14 4.80
C ARG A 131 18.73 2.29 4.44
N GLY A 132 18.94 0.98 4.31
CA GLY A 132 17.87 0.03 3.98
C GLY A 132 17.28 0.29 2.59
N ALA A 133 15.94 0.25 2.45
CA ALA A 133 15.28 0.62 1.20
C ALA A 133 15.53 2.08 0.81
N GLY A 134 15.89 2.91 1.80
CA GLY A 134 16.22 4.32 1.69
C GLY A 134 14.99 5.23 1.58
N ARG A 135 15.21 6.52 1.84
CA ARG A 135 14.21 7.59 1.85
C ARG A 135 14.78 8.82 1.17
N ALA A 136 13.94 9.56 0.47
CA ALA A 136 14.31 10.81 -0.17
C ALA A 136 13.10 11.75 -0.26
N VAL A 137 13.34 13.04 -0.10
CA VAL A 137 12.35 14.09 -0.35
C VAL A 137 12.94 15.07 -1.35
N GLU A 138 12.44 15.06 -2.57
CA GLU A 138 12.96 15.88 -3.67
C GLU A 138 11.98 16.99 -4.05
N VAL A 139 12.51 18.17 -4.32
CA VAL A 139 11.77 19.38 -4.68
C VAL A 139 12.00 19.72 -6.14
N PHE A 140 10.91 20.08 -6.82
CA PHE A 140 10.89 20.62 -8.17
C PHE A 140 10.30 22.04 -8.12
N GLY A 141 11.03 23.02 -8.64
CA GLY A 141 10.65 24.44 -8.59
C GLY A 141 11.30 25.20 -7.43
N ASP A 142 10.66 26.30 -7.03
CA ASP A 142 11.05 27.17 -5.93
C ASP A 142 10.05 27.03 -4.79
N LEU A 143 10.41 26.23 -3.78
CA LEU A 143 9.52 25.90 -2.68
C LEU A 143 9.26 27.06 -1.72
N ALA A 144 10.24 27.94 -1.50
CA ALA A 144 10.09 29.06 -0.56
C ALA A 144 9.06 30.08 -1.05
N HIS A 145 8.90 30.20 -2.36
CA HIS A 145 8.02 31.19 -2.99
C HIS A 145 6.79 30.57 -3.66
N ALA A 146 6.55 29.27 -3.52
CA ALA A 146 5.43 28.61 -4.16
C ALA A 146 4.09 29.04 -3.54
N ASP A 147 3.16 29.46 -4.38
CA ASP A 147 1.77 29.75 -4.00
C ASP A 147 0.93 28.46 -3.98
N ARG A 148 1.32 27.45 -4.78
CA ARG A 148 0.73 26.10 -4.84
C ARG A 148 1.82 25.04 -4.80
N THR A 149 1.68 24.07 -3.89
CA THR A 149 2.62 22.95 -3.76
C THR A 149 1.89 21.62 -3.85
N ALA A 150 2.26 20.79 -4.81
CA ALA A 150 1.81 19.40 -4.89
C ALA A 150 2.81 18.48 -4.16
N VAL A 151 2.32 17.63 -3.27
CA VAL A 151 3.15 16.61 -2.60
C VAL A 151 2.69 15.23 -3.05
N LEU A 152 3.55 14.52 -3.80
CA LEU A 152 3.28 13.16 -4.22
C LEU A 152 3.64 12.21 -3.08
N VAL A 153 2.71 11.31 -2.75
CA VAL A 153 2.88 10.24 -1.76
C VAL A 153 2.83 8.89 -2.48
N PRO A 154 3.95 8.16 -2.56
CA PRO A 154 4.04 6.96 -3.39
C PRO A 154 3.34 5.77 -2.75
N GLY A 155 3.03 4.77 -3.57
CA GLY A 155 2.56 3.46 -3.15
C GLY A 155 3.69 2.46 -2.85
N SER A 156 3.32 1.18 -2.91
CA SER A 156 4.21 0.03 -2.71
C SER A 156 5.41 0.01 -3.66
N ASP A 157 6.43 -0.77 -3.31
CA ASP A 157 7.66 -1.00 -4.10
C ASP A 157 8.44 0.26 -4.53
N THR A 158 8.15 1.41 -3.92
CA THR A 158 8.94 2.64 -4.13
C THR A 158 10.07 2.71 -3.11
N SER A 159 11.31 2.72 -3.59
CA SER A 159 12.56 2.78 -2.82
C SER A 159 13.59 3.63 -3.56
N LEU A 160 14.80 3.82 -3.01
CA LEU A 160 15.86 4.49 -3.78
C LEU A 160 16.29 3.69 -5.03
N ASP A 161 16.11 2.36 -5.02
CA ASP A 161 16.38 1.52 -6.19
C ASP A 161 15.38 1.76 -7.32
N THR A 162 14.12 2.06 -7.00
CA THR A 162 13.06 2.28 -7.98
C THR A 162 12.71 3.76 -8.17
N TYR A 163 13.49 4.66 -7.57
CA TYR A 163 13.18 6.08 -7.43
C TYR A 163 13.00 6.81 -8.77
N GLU A 164 13.69 6.38 -9.83
CA GLU A 164 13.58 7.01 -11.15
C GLU A 164 12.15 7.05 -11.69
N ARG A 165 11.32 6.03 -11.40
CA ARG A 165 9.90 6.06 -11.75
C ARG A 165 9.16 7.17 -11.01
N PHE A 166 9.44 7.33 -9.72
CA PHE A 166 8.80 8.33 -8.87
C PHE A 166 9.27 9.75 -9.22
N HIS A 167 10.56 9.92 -9.49
CA HIS A 167 11.15 11.14 -10.04
C HIS A 167 10.44 11.59 -11.32
N ARG A 168 10.25 10.68 -12.28
CA ARG A 168 9.56 10.99 -13.55
C ARG A 168 8.11 11.45 -13.34
N ALA A 169 7.38 10.87 -12.39
CA ALA A 169 6.03 11.30 -12.04
C ALA A 169 6.01 12.74 -11.49
N ALA A 170 6.88 13.06 -10.52
CA ALA A 170 6.98 14.40 -9.96
C ALA A 170 7.45 15.44 -10.99
N ALA A 171 8.41 15.06 -11.85
CA ALA A 171 8.88 15.92 -12.93
C ALA A 171 7.78 16.17 -13.99
N ALA A 172 6.95 15.17 -14.30
CA ALA A 172 5.81 15.32 -15.20
C ALA A 172 4.77 16.29 -14.61
N MET A 173 4.44 16.14 -13.32
CA MET A 173 3.57 17.06 -12.59
C MET A 173 4.11 18.49 -12.60
N HIS A 174 5.41 18.67 -12.30
CA HIS A 174 6.03 19.99 -12.29
C HIS A 174 5.98 20.65 -13.68
N ARG A 175 6.28 19.91 -14.75
CA ARG A 175 6.17 20.42 -16.12
C ARG A 175 4.72 20.74 -16.52
N GLN A 176 3.75 19.97 -16.04
CA GLN A 176 2.34 20.25 -16.29
C GLN A 176 1.92 21.56 -15.61
N LEU A 177 2.23 21.73 -14.33
CA LEU A 177 1.95 22.96 -13.59
C LEU A 177 2.62 24.18 -14.23
N ALA A 178 3.87 24.05 -14.66
CA ALA A 178 4.57 25.14 -15.34
C ALA A 178 3.92 25.57 -16.67
N ARG A 179 3.19 24.66 -17.34
CA ARG A 179 2.45 24.97 -18.58
C ARG A 179 1.08 25.59 -18.33
N GLU A 180 0.39 25.15 -17.29
CA GLU A 180 -1.03 25.49 -17.05
C GLU A 180 -1.22 26.58 -16.00
N ALA A 181 -0.23 26.85 -15.16
CA ALA A 181 -0.33 27.87 -14.13
C ALA A 181 -0.64 29.26 -14.73
N PRO A 182 -1.66 29.96 -14.22
CA PRO A 182 -1.93 31.34 -14.63
C PRO A 182 -0.71 32.24 -14.40
N PRO A 183 -0.50 33.29 -15.23
CA PRO A 183 0.59 34.23 -15.05
C PRO A 183 0.70 34.75 -13.61
N GLY A 184 1.90 34.69 -13.04
CA GLY A 184 2.16 35.11 -11.66
C GLY A 184 1.92 34.05 -10.59
N THR A 185 1.35 32.89 -10.92
CA THR A 185 1.20 31.76 -9.98
C THR A 185 2.49 30.94 -9.93
N ARG A 186 3.15 30.89 -8.76
CA ARG A 186 4.35 30.07 -8.57
C ARG A 186 3.98 28.70 -8.03
N THR A 187 4.54 27.66 -8.62
CA THR A 187 4.24 26.28 -8.24
C THR A 187 5.50 25.51 -7.86
N ALA A 188 5.35 24.57 -6.93
CA ALA A 188 6.37 23.59 -6.60
C ALA A 188 5.76 22.17 -6.53
N VAL A 189 6.60 21.18 -6.76
CA VAL A 189 6.23 19.77 -6.57
C VAL A 189 7.23 19.12 -5.63
N VAL A 190 6.76 18.31 -4.70
CA VAL A 190 7.59 17.51 -3.81
C VAL A 190 7.30 16.03 -4.04
N ALA A 191 8.34 15.26 -4.36
CA ALA A 191 8.31 13.80 -4.33
C ALA A 191 8.66 13.35 -2.91
N TRP A 192 7.67 12.90 -2.12
CA TRP A 192 7.87 12.54 -0.72
C TRP A 192 7.97 11.02 -0.52
N LEU A 193 9.19 10.48 -0.59
CA LEU A 193 9.51 9.11 -0.15
C LEU A 193 10.00 9.14 1.30
N GLY A 194 9.12 9.54 2.22
CA GLY A 194 9.44 9.75 3.64
C GLY A 194 9.26 8.53 4.55
N TYR A 195 8.83 7.39 4.01
CA TYR A 195 8.51 6.18 4.77
C TYR A 195 9.01 4.93 4.05
N THR A 196 9.06 3.81 4.78
CA THR A 196 9.38 2.52 4.19
C THR A 196 8.12 1.94 3.55
N THR A 197 8.06 1.94 2.22
CA THR A 197 6.91 1.43 1.48
C THR A 197 6.76 -0.09 1.66
N PRO A 198 5.52 -0.62 1.65
CA PRO A 198 5.33 -2.06 1.65
C PRO A 198 5.78 -2.66 0.31
N GLY A 199 6.22 -3.92 0.34
CA GLY A 199 6.44 -4.69 -0.89
C GLY A 199 5.12 -5.27 -1.40
N THR A 200 4.85 -5.25 -2.71
CA THR A 200 3.54 -5.66 -3.27
C THR A 200 3.18 -7.13 -3.02
N VAL A 201 4.17 -8.01 -2.79
CA VAL A 201 3.97 -9.44 -2.45
C VAL A 201 4.04 -9.71 -0.93
N SER A 202 4.03 -8.66 -0.11
CA SER A 202 4.05 -8.76 1.35
C SER A 202 2.65 -8.67 1.93
N THR A 203 2.36 -9.41 2.99
CA THR A 203 1.15 -9.22 3.81
C THR A 203 1.03 -7.79 4.33
N THR A 204 2.13 -7.04 4.43
CA THR A 204 2.11 -5.62 4.82
C THR A 204 1.51 -4.68 3.78
N ALA A 205 1.35 -5.10 2.52
CA ALA A 205 0.69 -4.30 1.49
C ALA A 205 -0.85 -4.31 1.62
N ILE A 206 -1.39 -5.22 2.45
CA ILE A 206 -2.82 -5.39 2.70
C ILE A 206 -3.21 -5.06 4.16
N THR A 207 -2.25 -4.58 4.97
CA THR A 207 -2.47 -4.14 6.35
C THR A 207 -2.16 -2.66 6.50
N PRO A 208 -2.81 -1.95 7.45
CA PRO A 208 -2.60 -0.51 7.64
C PRO A 208 -1.31 -0.14 8.40
N ASP A 209 -0.50 -1.12 8.83
CA ASP A 209 0.60 -0.90 9.79
C ASP A 209 1.65 0.07 9.28
N ARG A 210 2.07 -0.07 8.00
CA ARG A 210 3.03 0.89 7.40
C ARG A 210 2.43 2.27 7.23
N ALA A 211 1.12 2.36 7.06
CA ALA A 211 0.43 3.65 6.97
C ALA A 211 0.31 4.32 8.35
N ALA A 212 0.11 3.52 9.41
CA ALA A 212 0.14 4.00 10.79
C ALA A 212 1.52 4.56 11.16
N GLU A 213 2.60 3.91 10.74
CA GLU A 213 3.98 4.38 10.93
C GLU A 213 4.31 5.63 10.09
N ALA A 214 3.81 5.70 8.85
CA ALA A 214 4.10 6.80 7.93
C ALA A 214 3.32 8.09 8.24
N ALA A 215 2.10 7.98 8.78
CA ALA A 215 1.21 9.13 8.98
C ALA A 215 1.79 10.24 9.89
N PRO A 216 2.45 9.95 11.03
CA PRO A 216 3.15 10.97 11.82
C PRO A 216 4.24 11.71 11.03
N ALA A 217 5.01 10.99 10.21
CA ALA A 217 6.07 11.58 9.39
C ALA A 217 5.48 12.49 8.30
N LEU A 218 4.40 12.08 7.64
CA LEU A 218 3.71 12.93 6.66
C LEU A 218 3.15 14.21 7.31
N ARG A 219 2.52 14.09 8.48
CA ARG A 219 2.04 15.27 9.23
C ARG A 219 3.16 16.22 9.63
N ALA A 220 4.30 15.68 10.08
CA ALA A 220 5.47 16.51 10.41
C ALA A 220 6.00 17.23 9.17
N PHE A 221 6.14 16.50 8.08
CA PHE A 221 6.60 17.05 6.81
C PHE A 221 5.70 18.17 6.30
N VAL A 222 4.38 18.01 6.34
CA VAL A 222 3.45 19.07 5.89
C VAL A 222 3.58 20.33 6.77
N ARG A 223 3.79 20.20 8.09
CA ARG A 223 4.04 21.36 8.96
C ARG A 223 5.34 22.07 8.61
N GLU A 224 6.43 21.34 8.36
CA GLU A 224 7.70 21.91 7.91
C GLU A 224 7.56 22.60 6.54
N LEU A 225 6.80 22.00 5.63
CA LEU A 225 6.52 22.59 4.33
C LEU A 225 5.82 23.96 4.47
N ARG A 226 4.84 24.04 5.37
CA ARG A 226 4.11 25.28 5.69
C ARG A 226 5.00 26.34 6.33
N SER A 227 5.99 25.95 7.16
CA SER A 227 6.96 26.91 7.70
C SER A 227 7.93 27.44 6.65
N VAL A 228 8.14 26.71 5.56
CA VAL A 228 8.98 27.14 4.43
C VAL A 228 8.22 28.04 3.45
N SER A 229 7.04 27.62 2.97
CA SER A 229 6.28 28.34 1.94
C SER A 229 5.34 29.42 2.49
N GLY A 230 5.15 29.44 3.81
CA GLY A 230 4.25 30.38 4.51
C GLY A 230 2.78 29.94 4.52
N PRO A 231 1.94 30.64 5.32
CA PRO A 231 0.57 30.20 5.62
C PRO A 231 -0.41 30.35 4.46
N LYS A 232 -0.12 31.22 3.48
CA LYS A 232 -1.00 31.47 2.33
C LYS A 232 -0.84 30.45 1.20
N ALA A 233 0.31 29.78 1.12
CA ALA A 233 0.57 28.75 0.12
C ALA A 233 -0.49 27.65 0.25
N GLN A 234 -0.95 27.06 -0.84
CA GLN A 234 -1.85 25.90 -0.77
C GLN A 234 -1.05 24.63 -1.00
N VAL A 235 -1.30 23.61 -0.17
CA VAL A 235 -0.68 22.30 -0.27
C VAL A 235 -1.74 21.29 -0.67
N THR A 236 -1.47 20.54 -1.74
CA THR A 236 -2.31 19.45 -2.23
C THR A 236 -1.54 18.13 -2.11
N LEU A 237 -2.15 17.11 -1.51
CA LEU A 237 -1.56 15.77 -1.48
C LEU A 237 -2.04 14.95 -2.67
N LEU A 238 -1.11 14.38 -3.43
CA LEU A 238 -1.35 13.48 -4.55
C LEU A 238 -0.94 12.06 -4.14
N CYS A 239 -1.91 11.29 -3.67
CA CYS A 239 -1.67 10.01 -3.01
C CYS A 239 -1.97 8.88 -3.97
N HIS A 240 -1.00 8.01 -4.21
CA HIS A 240 -1.12 6.93 -5.19
C HIS A 240 -1.05 5.55 -4.54
N SER A 241 -1.96 4.65 -4.92
CA SER A 241 -1.96 3.26 -4.46
C SER A 241 -1.95 3.18 -2.93
N TYR A 242 -1.04 2.43 -2.31
CA TYR A 242 -0.89 2.37 -0.84
C TYR A 242 -0.69 3.76 -0.18
N GLY A 243 -0.15 4.75 -0.92
CA GLY A 243 -0.04 6.12 -0.44
C GLY A 243 -1.38 6.75 -0.07
N THR A 244 -2.50 6.28 -0.63
CA THR A 244 -3.86 6.72 -0.26
C THR A 244 -4.24 6.31 1.16
N VAL A 245 -3.77 5.16 1.64
CA VAL A 245 -3.93 4.72 3.04
C VAL A 245 -3.09 5.58 3.97
N VAL A 246 -1.85 5.91 3.57
CA VAL A 246 -0.97 6.82 4.31
C VAL A 246 -1.63 8.19 4.47
N CYS A 247 -2.13 8.75 3.36
CA CYS A 247 -2.82 10.04 3.37
C CYS A 247 -4.12 9.99 4.18
N GLY A 248 -4.92 8.93 4.04
CA GLY A 248 -6.14 8.75 4.84
C GLY A 248 -5.86 8.73 6.35
N ARG A 249 -4.82 8.00 6.75
CA ARG A 249 -4.37 7.94 8.15
C ARG A 249 -3.74 9.23 8.65
N ALA A 250 -3.14 10.01 7.75
CA ALA A 250 -2.54 11.30 8.04
C ALA A 250 -3.56 12.44 8.11
N ALA A 251 -4.66 12.34 7.36
CA ALA A 251 -5.66 13.38 7.11
C ALA A 251 -6.13 14.18 8.33
N PRO A 252 -6.40 13.56 9.50
CA PRO A 252 -6.77 14.32 10.68
C PRO A 252 -5.66 15.32 11.05
N ARG A 253 -5.99 16.62 11.04
CA ARG A 253 -5.09 17.74 11.35
C ARG A 253 -4.01 18.05 10.31
N LEU A 254 -4.17 17.59 9.07
CA LEU A 254 -3.33 18.09 7.97
C LEU A 254 -3.84 19.46 7.49
N GLU A 255 -2.92 20.44 7.43
CA GLU A 255 -3.18 21.75 6.84
C GLU A 255 -2.95 21.69 5.32
N VAL A 256 -3.87 21.02 4.62
CA VAL A 256 -3.86 20.85 3.16
C VAL A 256 -5.21 21.26 2.59
N SER A 257 -5.23 21.81 1.38
CA SER A 257 -6.47 22.23 0.74
C SER A 257 -7.22 21.06 0.11
N ASP A 258 -6.46 20.08 -0.39
CA ASP A 258 -6.96 18.99 -1.20
C ASP A 258 -6.15 17.71 -0.93
N ILE A 259 -6.85 16.58 -0.90
CA ILE A 259 -6.26 15.23 -0.90
C ILE A 259 -6.83 14.49 -2.11
N VAL A 260 -5.94 14.04 -3.00
CA VAL A 260 -6.30 13.31 -4.21
C VAL A 260 -5.90 11.85 -4.05
N LEU A 261 -6.86 10.94 -4.26
CA LEU A 261 -6.71 9.50 -4.08
C LEU A 261 -6.71 8.82 -5.47
N LEU A 262 -5.56 8.29 -5.88
CA LEU A 262 -5.33 7.70 -7.21
C LEU A 262 -5.10 6.21 -7.11
N GLY A 263 -5.87 5.42 -7.86
CA GLY A 263 -5.72 3.95 -7.90
C GLY A 263 -5.75 3.36 -6.50
N SER A 264 -6.71 3.82 -5.69
CA SER A 264 -6.70 3.58 -4.24
C SER A 264 -7.22 2.18 -3.93
N PRO A 265 -6.51 1.38 -3.11
CA PRO A 265 -7.10 0.19 -2.53
C PRO A 265 -8.06 0.53 -1.35
N GLY A 266 -8.13 1.81 -0.96
CA GLY A 266 -8.93 2.38 0.13
C GLY A 266 -8.12 3.38 0.98
N THR A 267 -8.73 3.94 2.03
CA THR A 267 -8.11 4.99 2.88
C THR A 267 -7.99 4.62 4.36
N GLY A 268 -8.50 3.45 4.75
CA GLY A 268 -8.59 3.01 6.14
C GLY A 268 -9.81 3.55 6.90
N VAL A 269 -10.74 4.21 6.21
CA VAL A 269 -12.05 4.65 6.73
C VAL A 269 -13.15 4.38 5.69
N ASP A 270 -14.40 4.46 6.11
CA ASP A 270 -15.54 4.07 5.27
C ASP A 270 -16.12 5.23 4.44
N SER A 271 -15.88 6.48 4.84
CA SER A 271 -16.32 7.67 4.12
C SER A 271 -15.29 8.81 4.14
N ALA A 272 -15.41 9.75 3.21
CA ALA A 272 -14.61 10.97 3.16
C ALA A 272 -14.79 11.84 4.42
N ALA A 273 -15.97 11.82 5.05
CA ALA A 273 -16.22 12.54 6.30
C ALA A 273 -15.42 11.94 7.48
N ASP A 274 -15.21 10.63 7.50
CA ASP A 274 -14.45 9.94 8.55
C ASP A 274 -12.93 10.25 8.54
N LEU A 275 -12.43 10.82 7.43
CA LEU A 275 -11.07 11.36 7.34
C LEU A 275 -10.85 12.55 8.28
N ARG A 276 -11.92 13.19 8.76
CA ARG A 276 -11.89 14.29 9.75
C ARG A 276 -10.90 15.39 9.37
N THR A 277 -11.04 15.87 8.14
CA THR A 277 -10.24 16.94 7.54
C THR A 277 -11.14 17.94 6.84
N ASP A 278 -10.69 19.20 6.78
CA ASP A 278 -11.36 20.26 6.02
C ASP A 278 -10.94 20.25 4.54
N ALA A 279 -9.97 19.40 4.18
CA ALA A 279 -9.50 19.26 2.80
C ALA A 279 -10.60 18.70 1.89
N ARG A 280 -10.65 19.20 0.66
CA ARG A 280 -11.49 18.60 -0.38
C ARG A 280 -10.91 17.25 -0.80
N ILE A 281 -11.75 16.22 -0.80
CA ILE A 281 -11.33 14.87 -1.16
C ILE A 281 -11.70 14.59 -2.61
N TRP A 282 -10.70 14.21 -3.40
CA TRP A 282 -10.83 13.82 -4.80
C TRP A 282 -10.43 12.37 -4.99
N ALA A 283 -11.08 11.67 -5.92
CA ALA A 283 -10.75 10.28 -6.22
C ALA A 283 -10.81 10.02 -7.72
N ALA A 284 -9.93 9.14 -8.19
CA ALA A 284 -9.89 8.72 -9.58
C ALA A 284 -9.26 7.33 -9.73
N ILE A 285 -9.83 6.53 -10.62
CA ILE A 285 -9.30 5.24 -11.04
C ILE A 285 -9.19 5.22 -12.58
N GLY A 286 -8.07 4.69 -13.09
CA GLY A 286 -7.86 4.56 -14.54
C GLY A 286 -8.63 3.37 -15.08
N GLY A 287 -9.17 3.49 -16.30
CA GLY A 287 -9.99 2.41 -16.90
C GLY A 287 -9.21 1.12 -17.20
N GLY A 288 -7.87 1.16 -17.16
CA GLY A 288 -7.00 -0.01 -17.24
C GLY A 288 -6.35 -0.38 -15.91
N ASP A 289 -6.77 0.23 -14.79
CA ASP A 289 -6.19 -0.05 -13.48
C ASP A 289 -6.72 -1.38 -12.92
N TRP A 290 -5.80 -2.30 -12.63
CA TRP A 290 -6.13 -3.59 -12.04
C TRP A 290 -6.71 -3.48 -10.63
N VAL A 291 -6.49 -2.36 -9.92
CA VAL A 291 -7.00 -2.13 -8.56
C VAL A 291 -8.53 -2.18 -8.50
N GLU A 292 -9.23 -1.93 -9.61
CA GLU A 292 -10.69 -2.13 -9.71
C GLU A 292 -11.11 -3.59 -9.36
N ASN A 293 -10.18 -4.54 -9.51
CA ASN A 293 -10.41 -5.96 -9.22
C ASN A 293 -9.98 -6.36 -7.80
N VAL A 294 -9.51 -5.42 -6.96
CA VAL A 294 -9.13 -5.70 -5.58
C VAL A 294 -10.38 -5.60 -4.69
N PRO A 295 -10.71 -6.62 -3.88
CA PRO A 295 -11.87 -6.55 -2.99
C PRO A 295 -11.74 -5.39 -1.98
N HIS A 296 -12.57 -4.36 -2.12
CA HIS A 296 -12.64 -3.20 -1.21
C HIS A 296 -13.45 -3.50 0.06
N VAL A 297 -12.99 -4.48 0.84
CA VAL A 297 -13.62 -4.88 2.11
C VAL A 297 -12.59 -4.83 3.23
N SER A 298 -12.94 -4.19 4.35
CA SER A 298 -12.15 -4.24 5.59
C SER A 298 -12.69 -5.37 6.47
N ALA A 299 -11.86 -6.37 6.78
CA ALA A 299 -12.21 -7.47 7.68
C ALA A 299 -11.13 -7.67 8.73
N GLY A 300 -11.53 -7.78 10.00
CA GLY A 300 -10.62 -8.21 11.06
C GLY A 300 -10.33 -9.71 10.94
N LEU A 301 -9.09 -10.08 10.68
CA LEU A 301 -8.64 -11.46 10.59
C LEU A 301 -7.42 -11.66 11.52
N PHE A 302 -7.54 -12.60 12.48
CA PHE A 302 -6.47 -12.93 13.43
C PHE A 302 -5.85 -11.72 14.19
N GLY A 303 -6.64 -10.68 14.47
CA GLY A 303 -6.17 -9.47 15.18
C GLY A 303 -5.57 -8.38 14.29
N THR A 304 -5.61 -8.54 12.96
CA THR A 304 -5.17 -7.52 11.98
C THR A 304 -6.31 -7.18 11.03
N THR A 305 -6.46 -5.89 10.70
CA THR A 305 -7.41 -5.43 9.68
C THR A 305 -6.85 -5.70 8.29
N VAL A 306 -7.57 -6.50 7.50
CA VAL A 306 -7.27 -6.78 6.09
C VAL A 306 -8.20 -5.96 5.22
N GLY A 307 -7.63 -5.16 4.32
CA GLY A 307 -8.36 -4.25 3.43
C GLY A 307 -8.52 -2.84 4.00
N PHE A 308 -8.86 -1.88 3.13
CA PHE A 308 -8.69 -0.45 3.41
C PHE A 308 -10.00 0.35 3.39
N GLY A 309 -11.14 -0.31 3.60
CA GLY A 309 -12.46 0.32 3.64
C GLY A 309 -13.09 0.48 2.25
N THR A 310 -14.09 1.35 2.17
CA THR A 310 -14.86 1.65 0.96
C THR A 310 -13.95 2.18 -0.17
N ASP A 311 -14.22 1.76 -1.40
CA ASP A 311 -13.59 2.31 -2.61
C ASP A 311 -13.82 3.83 -2.71
N PRO A 312 -12.75 4.65 -2.79
CA PRO A 312 -12.89 6.10 -2.89
C PRO A 312 -13.63 6.62 -4.13
N VAL A 313 -13.74 5.85 -5.22
CA VAL A 313 -14.55 6.24 -6.38
C VAL A 313 -16.02 5.84 -6.26
N SER A 314 -16.38 5.04 -5.25
CA SER A 314 -17.78 4.71 -4.97
C SER A 314 -18.55 5.95 -4.48
N PRO A 315 -19.80 6.16 -4.95
CA PRO A 315 -20.67 7.22 -4.41
C PRO A 315 -20.83 7.17 -2.88
N SER A 316 -20.79 5.97 -2.27
CA SER A 316 -20.92 5.81 -0.82
C SER A 316 -19.73 6.35 -0.02
N PHE A 317 -18.56 6.52 -0.63
CA PHE A 317 -17.41 7.13 0.03
C PHE A 317 -17.55 8.66 0.11
N GLY A 318 -18.13 9.29 -0.91
CA GLY A 318 -18.41 10.73 -0.91
C GLY A 318 -17.24 11.63 -1.34
N ALA A 319 -16.25 11.11 -2.06
CA ALA A 319 -15.22 11.93 -2.70
C ALA A 319 -15.74 12.57 -4.01
N ARG A 320 -15.03 13.60 -4.48
CA ARG A 320 -15.24 14.21 -5.80
C ARG A 320 -14.52 13.37 -6.86
N VAL A 321 -15.29 12.61 -7.64
CA VAL A 321 -14.73 11.72 -8.65
C VAL A 321 -14.42 12.50 -9.93
N PHE A 322 -13.23 12.27 -10.52
CA PHE A 322 -12.81 12.89 -11.77
C PHE A 322 -12.22 11.88 -12.75
N ALA A 323 -12.20 12.24 -14.03
CA ALA A 323 -11.70 11.35 -15.08
C ALA A 323 -10.18 11.14 -14.98
N ALA A 324 -9.75 9.88 -14.91
CA ALA A 324 -8.34 9.49 -15.03
C ALA A 324 -7.93 9.10 -16.47
N GLY A 325 -8.91 8.83 -17.34
CA GLY A 325 -8.67 8.24 -18.66
C GLY A 325 -8.35 6.74 -18.62
N PRO A 326 -7.88 6.15 -19.74
CA PRO A 326 -7.74 4.70 -19.90
C PRO A 326 -6.44 4.12 -19.32
N GLY A 327 -5.60 4.93 -18.67
CA GLY A 327 -4.31 4.50 -18.16
C GLY A 327 -4.41 3.39 -17.10
N GLY A 328 -3.35 2.61 -16.94
CA GLY A 328 -3.24 1.62 -15.88
C GLY A 328 -2.72 2.21 -14.56
N HIS A 329 -2.54 1.34 -13.57
CA HIS A 329 -2.14 1.70 -12.21
C HIS A 329 -0.89 2.57 -12.10
N SER A 330 -0.02 2.51 -13.11
CA SER A 330 1.27 3.17 -13.15
C SER A 330 1.31 4.46 -13.98
N ASP A 331 0.17 4.87 -14.54
CA ASP A 331 0.10 5.84 -15.64
C ASP A 331 -0.57 7.18 -15.27
N TYR A 332 -1.00 7.37 -14.01
CA TYR A 332 -1.68 8.58 -13.54
C TYR A 332 -0.93 9.90 -13.79
N PHE A 333 0.40 9.84 -13.87
CA PHE A 333 1.27 10.97 -14.14
C PHE A 333 1.86 10.96 -15.57
N ALA A 334 1.30 10.13 -16.46
CA ALA A 334 1.76 10.06 -17.85
C ALA A 334 1.58 11.43 -18.54
N PRO A 335 2.63 12.00 -19.16
CA PRO A 335 2.52 13.25 -19.90
C PRO A 335 1.42 13.22 -20.96
N GLY A 336 0.60 14.27 -21.01
CA GLY A 336 -0.51 14.37 -21.98
C GLY A 336 -1.76 13.56 -21.61
N SER A 337 -1.76 12.85 -20.49
CA SER A 337 -2.95 12.13 -20.01
C SER A 337 -4.02 13.05 -19.44
N VAL A 338 -5.27 12.60 -19.49
CA VAL A 338 -6.43 13.27 -18.86
C VAL A 338 -6.22 13.40 -17.35
N CYS A 339 -5.72 12.34 -16.70
CA CYS A 339 -5.45 12.38 -15.26
C CYS A 339 -4.46 13.50 -14.90
N LEU A 340 -3.32 13.58 -15.58
CA LEU A 340 -2.30 14.58 -15.26
C LEU A 340 -2.83 16.02 -15.44
N ALA A 341 -3.66 16.26 -16.45
CA ALA A 341 -4.31 17.56 -16.64
C ALA A 341 -5.29 17.89 -15.51
N ASN A 342 -6.14 16.94 -15.10
CA ASN A 342 -7.05 17.14 -13.97
C ASN A 342 -6.31 17.34 -12.64
N LEU A 343 -5.20 16.62 -12.42
CA LEU A 343 -4.35 16.82 -11.24
C LEU A 343 -3.79 18.24 -11.18
N ALA A 344 -3.33 18.78 -12.31
CA ALA A 344 -2.84 20.16 -12.38
C ALA A 344 -3.93 21.18 -12.06
N ARG A 345 -5.14 21.03 -12.63
CA ARG A 345 -6.29 21.88 -12.31
C ARG A 345 -6.64 21.87 -10.82
N ILE A 346 -6.65 20.68 -10.19
CA ILE A 346 -6.89 20.56 -8.74
C ILE A 346 -5.83 21.33 -7.95
N VAL A 347 -4.55 21.12 -8.26
CA VAL A 347 -3.42 21.80 -7.58
C VAL A 347 -3.46 23.32 -7.79
N LEU A 348 -3.85 23.78 -8.98
CA LEU A 348 -4.00 25.21 -9.28
C LEU A 348 -5.25 25.83 -8.63
N GLY A 349 -6.22 24.99 -8.22
CA GLY A 349 -7.48 25.41 -7.63
C GLY A 349 -8.60 25.68 -8.65
N GLU A 350 -8.40 25.29 -9.91
CA GLU A 350 -9.31 25.47 -11.05
C GLU A 350 -10.38 24.35 -11.06
N THR A 351 -11.05 24.16 -9.92
CA THR A 351 -11.86 22.95 -9.68
C THR A 351 -13.09 22.81 -10.59
N ALA A 352 -13.54 23.90 -11.21
CA ALA A 352 -14.65 23.88 -12.17
C ALA A 352 -14.26 23.28 -13.54
N GLU A 353 -12.96 23.31 -13.87
CA GLU A 353 -12.41 22.79 -15.12
C GLU A 353 -12.05 21.29 -15.04
N VAL A 354 -12.18 20.69 -13.86
CA VAL A 354 -11.91 19.27 -13.63
C VAL A 354 -13.01 18.46 -14.30
N THR A 355 -12.64 17.59 -15.24
CA THR A 355 -13.63 16.78 -15.95
C THR A 355 -14.13 15.65 -15.05
N GLY A 356 -15.46 15.50 -14.96
CA GLY A 356 -16.10 14.38 -14.28
C GLY A 356 -15.76 13.04 -14.93
N ALA A 357 -15.80 11.97 -14.13
CA ALA A 357 -15.69 10.59 -14.62
C ALA A 357 -16.95 10.15 -15.36
#